data_AF-A0A3B8VQM2-F1
#
_entry.id   AF-A0A3B8VQM2-F1
#
_cell.length_a   1.000
_cell.length_b   1.000
_cell.length_c   1.000
_cell.angle_alpha   90.00
_cell.angle_beta   90.00
_cell.angle_gamma   90.00
#
_symmetry.space_group_name_H-M   'P 1'
#
loop_
_entity.id
_entity.type
_entity.pdbx_description
1 polymer ?
#
loop_
_entity_poly.entity_id
_entity_poly.type
_entity_poly.pdbx_seq_one_letter_code
_entity_poly.pdbx_strand_id
1 'polypeptide(L)'
;MPMTNQELNKFLSETHVAVISTVDADNRPRSAPIWYEWKDGAAYLFTGRRTLKWRNIQDNPNVSLCVDWREPPYRSAIIQGTAEEV
;
A
#
# COMPACT_ATOMS: atom_id res chain seq x y z
N MET A 1 -17.05 -0.38 -13.26
CA MET A 1 -16.47 0.75 -14.00
C MET A 1 -15.22 1.20 -13.27
N PRO A 2 -14.17 1.69 -13.95
CA PRO A 2 -13.02 2.27 -13.27
C PRO A 2 -13.45 3.51 -12.48
N MET A 3 -12.88 3.70 -11.30
CA MET A 3 -13.05 4.94 -10.54
C MET A 3 -12.37 6.08 -11.28
N THR A 4 -13.00 7.26 -11.28
CA THR A 4 -12.33 8.51 -11.65
C THR A 4 -11.23 8.86 -10.64
N ASN A 5 -10.31 9.77 -10.99
CA ASN A 5 -9.28 10.22 -10.05
C ASN A 5 -9.88 10.82 -8.76
N GLN A 6 -11.01 11.51 -8.86
CA GLN A 6 -11.68 12.08 -7.69
C GLN A 6 -12.28 10.99 -6.79
N GLU A 7 -12.94 9.99 -7.37
CA GLU A 7 -13.47 8.84 -6.64
C GLU A 7 -12.35 8.01 -6.01
N LEU A 8 -11.24 7.81 -6.73
CA LEU A 8 -10.07 7.10 -6.24
C LEU A 8 -9.45 7.82 -5.03
N ASN A 9 -9.21 9.13 -5.13
CA ASN A 9 -8.67 9.90 -4.01
C ASN A 9 -9.62 9.87 -2.79
N LYS A 10 -10.93 9.97 -3.02
CA LYS A 10 -11.91 9.84 -1.95
C LYS A 10 -11.85 8.45 -1.29
N PHE A 11 -11.87 7.39 -2.10
CA PHE A 11 -11.78 6.01 -1.64
C PHE A 11 -10.50 5.75 -0.83
N LEU A 12 -9.35 6.22 -1.32
CA LEU A 12 -8.07 6.03 -0.62
C LEU A 12 -7.98 6.84 0.68
N SER A 13 -8.72 7.95 0.79
CA SER A 13 -8.79 8.78 2.01
C SER A 13 -9.74 8.22 3.08
N GLU A 14 -10.56 7.23 2.74
CA GLU A 14 -11.39 6.51 3.71
C GLU A 14 -10.53 5.57 4.57
N THR A 15 -11.03 5.22 5.75
CA THR A 15 -10.33 4.32 6.68
C THR A 15 -10.37 2.88 6.16
N HIS A 16 -9.28 2.45 5.53
CA HIS A 16 -9.11 1.09 5.01
C HIS A 16 -7.82 0.44 5.52
N VAL A 17 -7.85 -0.88 5.66
CA VAL A 17 -6.63 -1.68 5.87
C VAL A 17 -6.13 -2.10 4.50
N ALA A 18 -4.95 -1.65 4.13
CA ALA A 18 -4.31 -2.04 2.89
C ALA A 18 -3.50 -3.34 3.06
N VAL A 19 -3.10 -3.93 1.94
CA VAL A 19 -2.10 -5.00 1.89
C VAL A 19 -0.89 -4.46 1.12
N ILE A 20 0.23 -4.27 1.83
CA ILE A 20 1.51 -3.92 1.20
C ILE A 20 2.27 -5.17 0.81
N SER A 21 2.76 -5.20 -0.42
CA SER A 21 3.64 -6.24 -0.97
C SER A 21 5.03 -5.65 -1.16
N THR A 22 6.02 -6.36 -0.63
CA THR A 22 7.46 -6.06 -0.71
C THR A 22 8.20 -7.24 -1.33
N VAL A 23 9.45 -7.07 -1.75
CA VAL A 23 10.28 -8.15 -2.29
C VAL A 23 11.38 -8.47 -1.28
N ASP A 24 11.54 -9.74 -0.91
CA ASP A 24 12.63 -10.15 -0.02
C ASP A 24 13.96 -10.39 -0.77
N ALA A 25 15.03 -10.67 -0.01
CA ALA A 25 16.35 -10.93 -0.56
C ALA A 25 16.44 -12.15 -1.50
N ASP A 26 15.46 -13.08 -1.44
CA ASP A 26 15.35 -14.23 -2.34
C ASP A 26 14.51 -13.92 -3.60
N ASN A 27 14.19 -12.65 -3.87
CA ASN A 27 13.28 -12.19 -4.92
C ASN A 27 11.86 -12.76 -4.82
N ARG A 28 11.37 -13.01 -3.60
CA ARG A 28 10.01 -13.50 -3.36
C ARG A 28 9.09 -12.40 -2.83
N PRO A 29 7.82 -12.36 -3.26
CA PRO A 29 6.86 -11.37 -2.76
C PRO A 29 6.48 -11.69 -1.31
N ARG A 30 6.38 -10.64 -0.48
CA ARG A 30 5.94 -10.68 0.91
C ARG A 30 4.84 -9.67 1.13
N SER A 31 3.63 -10.16 1.38
CA SER A 31 2.44 -9.35 1.61
C SER A 31 2.05 -9.34 3.08
N ALA A 32 1.65 -8.18 3.61
CA ALA A 32 1.10 -8.08 4.96
C ALA A 32 0.12 -6.90 5.07
N PRO A 33 -0.90 -7.01 5.93
CA PRO A 33 -1.84 -5.92 6.17
C PRO A 33 -1.11 -4.73 6.80
N ILE A 34 -1.55 -3.52 6.47
CA ILE A 34 -0.99 -2.28 6.98
C ILE A 34 -2.04 -1.16 6.98
N TRP A 35 -2.01 -0.35 8.04
CA TRP A 35 -2.74 0.91 8.08
C TRP A 35 -1.96 1.97 7.32
N TYR A 36 -2.68 2.88 6.66
CA TYR A 36 -2.07 3.97 5.92
C TYR A 36 -2.93 5.23 6.04
N GLU A 37 -2.32 6.36 5.73
CA GLU A 37 -2.99 7.63 5.49
C GLU A 37 -2.75 8.04 4.04
N TRP A 38 -3.81 8.42 3.31
CA TRP A 38 -3.66 8.98 1.96
C TRP A 38 -3.59 10.50 2.03
N LYS A 39 -2.47 11.06 1.56
CA LYS A 39 -2.25 12.50 1.58
C LYS A 39 -1.33 12.91 0.44
N ASP A 40 -1.62 14.04 -0.20
CA ASP A 40 -0.80 14.64 -1.26
C ASP A 40 -0.42 13.67 -2.40
N GLY A 41 -1.30 12.71 -2.71
CA GLY A 41 -1.08 11.71 -3.75
C GLY A 41 -0.18 10.54 -3.35
N ALA A 42 0.13 10.39 -2.06
CA ALA A 42 0.95 9.32 -1.51
C ALA A 42 0.27 8.61 -0.33
N ALA A 43 0.65 7.35 -0.12
CA ALA A 43 0.26 6.59 1.06
C ALA A 43 1.37 6.66 2.11
N TYR A 44 1.08 7.25 3.26
CA TYR A 44 1.96 7.30 4.43
C TYR A 44 1.67 6.09 5.32
N LEU A 45 2.70 5.36 5.73
CA LEU A 45 2.57 4.14 6.51
C LEU A 45 3.51 4.18 7.71
N PHE A 46 3.10 3.56 8.81
CA PHE A 46 3.97 3.34 9.96
C PHE A 46 4.51 1.91 9.98
N THR A 47 5.81 1.74 10.16
CA THR A 47 6.42 0.42 10.29
C THR A 47 7.57 0.41 11.30
N GLY A 48 7.74 -0.74 11.97
CA GLY A 48 8.86 -0.92 12.89
C GLY A 48 10.16 -1.19 12.15
N ARG A 49 11.26 -0.59 12.61
CA ARG A 49 12.62 -0.72 12.02
C ARG A 49 13.20 -2.15 12.03
N ARG A 50 12.61 -3.08 12.79
CA ARG A 50 13.04 -4.49 12.86
C ARG A 50 12.13 -5.44 12.06
N THR A 51 11.09 -4.92 11.41
CA THR A 51 10.14 -5.74 10.66
C THR A 51 10.77 -6.28 9.37
N LEU A 52 10.23 -7.40 8.88
CA LEU A 52 10.64 -7.94 7.57
C LEU A 52 10.34 -6.96 6.43
N LYS A 53 9.16 -6.32 6.43
CA LYS A 53 8.79 -5.34 5.40
C LYS A 53 9.75 -4.14 5.36
N TRP A 54 10.24 -3.67 6.51
CA TRP A 54 11.22 -2.58 6.54
C TRP A 54 12.55 -3.00 5.91
N ARG A 55 13.09 -4.16 6.29
CA ARG A 55 14.31 -4.69 5.69
C ARG A 55 14.16 -4.88 4.18
N ASN A 56 13.05 -5.47 3.75
CA ASN A 56 12.74 -5.64 2.33
C ASN A 56 12.70 -4.30 1.57
N ILE A 57 12.07 -3.26 2.13
CA ILE A 57 12.00 -1.93 1.50
C ILE A 57 13.38 -1.27 1.40
N GLN A 58 14.22 -1.45 2.41
CA GLN A 58 15.59 -0.95 2.39
C GLN A 58 16.44 -1.60 1.29
N ASP A 59 16.28 -2.91 1.08
CA ASP A 59 16.99 -3.66 0.04
C ASP A 59 16.39 -3.43 -1.37
N ASN A 60 15.07 -3.29 -1.45
CA ASN A 60 14.32 -3.05 -2.69
C ASN A 60 13.11 -2.12 -2.42
N PRO A 61 13.16 -0.85 -2.82
CA PRO A 61 12.11 0.11 -2.51
C PRO A 61 10.83 -0.10 -3.32
N ASN A 62 10.84 -0.96 -4.36
CA ASN A 62 9.66 -1.20 -5.17
C ASN A 62 8.59 -1.97 -4.37
N VAL A 63 7.42 -1.36 -4.26
CA VAL A 63 6.29 -1.90 -3.50
C VAL A 63 4.99 -1.83 -4.29
N SER A 64 4.03 -2.64 -3.87
CA SER A 64 2.64 -2.53 -4.29
C SER A 64 1.74 -2.42 -3.06
N LEU A 65 0.76 -1.55 -3.10
CA LEU A 65 -0.26 -1.37 -2.07
C LEU A 65 -1.63 -1.69 -2.67
N CYS A 66 -2.28 -2.72 -2.14
CA CYS A 66 -3.65 -3.08 -2.51
C CYS A 66 -4.62 -2.58 -1.45
N VAL A 67 -5.62 -1.81 -1.85
CA VAL A 67 -6.71 -1.35 -0.99
C VAL A 67 -8.01 -1.89 -1.57
N ASP A 68 -8.81 -2.58 -0.77
CA ASP A 68 -10.04 -3.19 -1.21
C ASP A 68 -11.21 -2.95 -0.24
N TRP A 69 -12.39 -2.75 -0.83
CA TRP A 69 -13.67 -2.78 -0.14
C TRP A 69 -14.37 -4.09 -0.49
N ARG A 70 -14.51 -4.96 0.50
CA ARG A 70 -14.91 -6.38 0.33
C ARG A 70 -16.42 -6.61 0.39
N GLU A 71 -17.21 -5.55 0.31
CA GLU A 71 -18.67 -5.64 0.32
C GLU A 71 -19.27 -4.96 -0.92
N PRO A 72 -20.43 -5.41 -1.44
CA PRO A 72 -21.12 -4.70 -2.51
C PRO A 72 -21.47 -3.26 -2.13
N PRO A 73 -21.25 -2.27 -3.01
CA PRO A 73 -20.55 -2.38 -4.29
C PRO A 73 -19.02 -2.48 -4.09
N TYR A 74 -18.43 -3.58 -4.57
CA TYR A 74 -16.99 -3.85 -4.44
C TYR A 74 -16.15 -2.75 -5.11
N ARG A 75 -15.06 -2.36 -4.45
CA ARG A 75 -14.08 -1.38 -4.97
C ARG A 75 -12.68 -1.85 -4.65
N SER A 76 -11.73 -1.58 -5.53
CA SER A 76 -10.32 -1.82 -5.24
C SER A 76 -9.42 -0.84 -5.98
N ALA A 77 -8.26 -0.59 -5.40
CA ALA A 77 -7.18 0.18 -5.97
C ALA A 77 -5.85 -0.55 -5.72
N ILE A 78 -5.02 -0.64 -6.76
CA ILE A 78 -3.66 -1.16 -6.67
C ILE A 78 -2.73 -0.01 -7.03
N ILE A 79 -1.89 0.38 -6.08
CA ILE A 79 -0.91 1.45 -6.23
C ILE A 79 0.46 0.79 -6.31
N GLN A 80 1.24 1.14 -7.33
CA GLN A 80 2.61 0.69 -7.50
C GLN A 80 3.54 1.89 -7.41
N GLY A 81 4.67 1.73 -6.73
CA GLY A 81 5.63 2.82 -6.59
C GLY A 81 6.83 2.41 -5.74
N THR A 82 7.60 3.41 -5.33
CA THR A 82 8.72 3.25 -4.40
C THR A 82 8.34 3.73 -3.01
N ALA A 83 8.78 3.03 -1.98
CA ALA A 83 8.67 3.48 -0.59
C ALA A 83 9.99 4.08 -0.12
N GLU A 84 9.93 5.21 0.58
CA GLU A 84 11.06 5.91 1.17
C GLU A 84 10.80 6.29 2.64
N GLU A 85 11.86 6.51 3.42
CA GLU A 85 11.74 7.07 4.77
C GLU A 85 11.50 8.57 4.67
N VAL A 86 10.53 9.09 5.45
CA VAL A 86 10.19 10.52 5.55
C VAL A 86 10.40 11.05 6.96
#